data_AF-A0A920RVN7-F1
#
_entry.id   AF-A0A920RVN7-F1
#
_cell.length_a   1.000
_cell.length_b   1.000
_cell.length_c   1.000
_cell.angle_alpha   90.00
_cell.angle_beta   90.00
_cell.angle_gamma   90.00
#
_symmetry.space_group_name_H-M   'P 1'
#
loop_
_entity.id
_entity.type
_entity.pdbx_description
1 polymer ?
#
loop_
_entity_poly.entity_id
_entity_poly.type
_entity_poly.pdbx_seq_one_letter_code
_entity_poly.pdbx_strand_id
1 'polypeptide(L)' 'MFNTIATLVDQGGHIVSSYALYGGTHNLMEYTLPRFGITTTFVDPNDIEGFKKAIKPETRLIFGET' A
#
# COMPACT_ATOMS: atom_id res chain seq x y z
N MET A 1 2.82 1.55 11.77
CA MET A 1 2.74 1.27 10.32
C MET A 1 4.04 0.72 9.76
N PHE A 2 5.14 1.49 9.74
CA PHE A 2 6.38 1.07 9.09
C PHE A 2 6.87 -0.33 9.51
N ASN A 3 6.99 -0.59 10.82
CA ASN A 3 7.43 -1.90 11.32
C ASN A 3 6.53 -3.04 10.83
N THR A 4 5.22 -2.83 10.78
CA THR A 4 4.25 -3.82 10.28
C THR A 4 4.52 -4.14 8.81
N ILE A 5 4.67 -3.11 7.98
CA ILE A 5 4.93 -3.29 6.55
C ILE A 5 6.28 -3.97 6.33
N ALA A 6 7.34 -3.49 6.97
CA ALA A 6 8.69 -4.04 6.84
C ALA A 6 8.82 -5.48 7.35
N THR A 7 7.89 -5.95 8.19
CA THR A 7 7.85 -7.34 8.67
C THR A 7 7.11 -8.27 7.70
N LEU A 8 6.16 -7.73 6.92
CA LEU A 8 5.23 -8.53 6.11
C LEU A 8 5.49 -8.44 4.61
N VAL A 9 6.22 -7.43 4.17
CA VAL A 9 6.43 -7.11 2.76
C VAL A 9 7.92 -6.97 2.49
N ASP A 10 8.45 -7.89 1.69
CA ASP A 10 9.84 -7.89 1.26
C ASP A 10 10.08 -6.96 0.06
N GLN A 11 11.35 -6.78 -0.30
CA GLN A 11 11.75 -6.10 -1.53
C GLN A 11 11.07 -6.75 -2.75
N GLY A 12 10.54 -5.92 -3.65
CA GLY A 12 9.74 -6.36 -4.80
C GLY A 12 8.27 -6.60 -4.47
N GLY A 13 7.87 -6.44 -3.20
CA GLY A 13 6.48 -6.55 -2.77
C GLY A 13 5.63 -5.34 -3.15
N HIS A 14 4.32 -5.56 -3.11
CA HIS A 14 3.32 -4.55 -3.46
C HIS A 14 2.23 -4.42 -2.39
N ILE A 15 1.74 -3.19 -2.20
CA ILE A 15 0.65 -2.83 -1.31
C ILE A 15 -0.47 -2.20 -2.14
N VAL A 16 -1.72 -2.53 -1.85
CA VAL A 16 -2.87 -1.77 -2.34
C VAL A 16 -3.42 -0.97 -1.17
N SER A 17 -3.61 0.34 -1.31
CA SER A 17 -4.12 1.16 -0.22
C SER A 17 -5.18 2.15 -0.66
N SER A 18 -6.09 2.55 0.24
CA SER A 18 -6.92 3.73 -0.04
C SER A 18 -6.04 4.99 -0.08
N TYR A 19 -6.40 6.01 -0.87
CA TYR A 19 -5.71 7.31 -0.81
C TYR A 19 -6.15 8.15 0.40
N ALA A 20 -7.30 7.83 1.01
CA ALA A 20 -7.89 8.54 2.15
C ALA A 20 -7.23 8.14 3.48
N LEU A 21 -5.93 8.33 3.59
CA LEU A 21 -5.15 7.98 4.78
C LEU A 21 -4.68 9.22 5.53
N TYR A 22 -4.33 9.05 6.80
CA TYR A 22 -3.49 10.03 7.47
C TYR A 22 -2.24 10.35 6.63
N GLY A 23 -1.93 11.64 6.45
CA GLY A 23 -0.88 12.09 5.54
C GLY A 23 0.50 11.50 5.82
N GLY A 24 0.81 11.15 7.07
CA GLY A 24 2.05 10.44 7.41
C GLY A 24 2.13 9.02 6.84
N THR A 25 1.00 8.30 6.82
CA THR A 25 0.91 6.96 6.23
C THR A 25 1.04 7.03 4.71
N HIS A 26 0.36 8.00 4.08
CA HIS A 26 0.49 8.25 2.66
C HIS A 26 1.95 8.56 2.28
N ASN A 27 2.59 9.50 2.98
CA ASN A 27 3.99 9.86 2.72
C ASN A 27 4.96 8.70 2.93
N LEU A 28 4.72 7.86 3.93
CA LEU A 28 5.52 6.66 4.14
C LEU A 28 5.43 5.74 2.93
N MET A 29 4.20 5.46 2.45
CA MET A 29 3.96 4.54 1.34
C MET A 29 4.41 5.08 -0.01
N GLU A 30 4.28 6.38 -0.24
CA GLU A 30 4.62 7.04 -1.51
C GLU A 30 6.12 7.35 -1.63
N TYR A 31 6.77 7.81 -0.57
CA TYR A 31 8.15 8.31 -0.66
C TYR A 31 9.19 7.44 0.04
N THR A 32 8.82 6.80 1.15
CA THR A 32 9.79 6.04 1.95
C THR A 32 9.91 4.59 1.47
N LEU A 33 8.78 3.88 1.32
CA LEU A 33 8.77 2.46 0.97
C LEU A 33 9.38 2.12 -0.40
N PRO A 34 9.25 2.96 -1.45
CA PRO A 34 9.92 2.67 -2.72
C PRO A 34 11.44 2.58 -2.61
N ARG A 35 12.04 3.24 -1.62
CA ARG A 35 13.49 3.16 -1.34
C ARG A 35 13.91 1.78 -0.82
N PHE A 36 12.97 0.99 -0.30
CA PHE A 36 13.15 -0.40 0.12
C PHE A 36 12.64 -1.39 -0.94
N GLY A 37 12.28 -0.90 -2.14
CA GLY A 37 11.76 -1.72 -3.23
C GLY A 37 10.32 -2.19 -3.02
N ILE A 38 9.57 -1.56 -2.12
CA ILE A 38 8.14 -1.85 -1.90
C ILE A 38 7.32 -0.78 -2.61
N THR A 39 6.35 -1.20 -3.41
CA THR A 39 5.50 -0.28 -4.19
C THR A 39 4.07 -0.27 -3.68
N THR A 40 3.36 0.84 -3.91
CA THR A 40 1.97 1.00 -3.47
C THR A 40 1.10 1.47 -4.62
N THR A 41 -0.07 0.85 -4.81
CA THR A 41 -1.15 1.40 -5.66
C THR A 41 -2.23 1.98 -4.76
N PHE A 42 -2.56 3.26 -4.99
CA PHE A 42 -3.62 3.94 -4.26
C PHE A 42 -4.95 3.85 -5.02
N VAL A 43 -6.05 3.60 -4.30
CA VAL A 43 -7.40 3.41 -4.84
C VAL A 43 -8.40 4.26 -4.04
N ASP A 44 -9.51 4.66 -4.66
CA ASP A 44 -10.65 5.26 -3.94
C ASP A 44 -11.23 4.24 -2.94
N PRO A 45 -11.39 4.58 -1.65
CA PRO A 45 -11.95 3.67 -0.66
C PRO A 45 -13.34 3.10 -1.02
N ASN A 46 -14.10 3.78 -1.89
CA ASN A 46 -15.41 3.34 -2.36
C ASN A 46 -15.35 2.51 -3.66
N ASP A 47 -14.20 2.43 -4.33
CA ASP A 47 -14.02 1.69 -5.58
C ASP A 47 -13.52 0.25 -5.34
N ILE A 48 -14.44 -0.63 -4.97
CA ILE A 48 -14.17 -2.06 -4.73
C ILE A 48 -13.54 -2.73 -5.97
N GLU A 49 -13.98 -2.36 -7.18
CA GLU A 49 -13.45 -2.92 -8.41
C GLU A 49 -12.02 -2.42 -8.70
N GLY A 50 -11.73 -1.17 -8.36
CA GLY A 50 -10.38 -0.62 -8.34
C GLY A 50 -9.44 -1.43 -7.45
N PHE A 51 -9.88 -1.79 -6.24
CA PHE A 51 -9.08 -2.63 -5.33
C PHE A 51 -8.78 -4.00 -5.96
N LYS A 52 -9.81 -4.65 -6.53
CA LYS A 52 -9.62 -5.96 -7.20
C LYS A 52 -8.62 -5.87 -8.35
N LYS A 53 -8.70 -4.81 -9.18
CA LYS A 53 -7.79 -4.60 -10.32
C LYS A 53 -6.37 -4.25 -9.89
N ALA A 54 -6.21 -3.63 -8.72
CA ALA A 54 -4.90 -3.24 -8.20
C ALA A 54 -4.13 -4.43 -7.58
N ILE A 55 -4.80 -5.55 -7.29
CA ILE A 55 -4.14 -6.76 -6.77
C ILE A 55 -3.30 -7.41 -7.88
N LYS A 56 -2.02 -7.62 -7.57
CA LYS A 56 -0.99 -8.26 -8.39
C LYS A 56 -0.43 -9.51 -7.68
N PRO A 57 0.24 -10.45 -8.38
CA PRO A 57 0.83 -11.64 -7.75
C PRO A 57 1.75 -11.35 -6.55
N GLU A 58 2.45 -10.22 -6.58
CA GLU A 58 3.37 -9.73 -5.55
C GLU A 58 2.69 -8.87 -4.46
N THR A 59 1.36 -8.72 -4.51
CA THR A 59 0.61 -7.97 -3.49
C THR A 59 0.58 -8.75 -2.18
N ARG A 60 1.07 -8.13 -1.10
CA ARG A 60 1.17 -8.76 0.23
C ARG A 60 0.28 -8.11 1.29
N LEU A 61 -0.21 -6.90 1.03
CA LEU A 61 -1.01 -6.14 1.98
C LEU A 61 -2.07 -5.30 1.25
N ILE A 62 -3.29 -5.27 1.81
CA ILE A 62 -4.31 -4.28 1.47
C ILE A 62 -4.54 -3.42 2.72
N PHE A 63 -4.50 -2.09 2.58
CA PHE A 63 -4.59 -1.17 3.71
C PHE A 63 -5.63 -0.07 3.51
N GLY A 64 -6.48 0.17 4.51
CA GLY A 64 -7.47 1.24 4.52
C GLY A 64 -7.73 1.75 5.94
N GLU A 65 -8.24 2.98 6.04
CA GLU A 65 -8.58 3.70 7.27
C GLU A 65 -9.99 4.30 7.12
N THR A 66 -10.78 4.33 8.21
CA THR A 66 -12.17 4.84 8.26
C THR A 66 -12.33 5.81 9.42
#